data_AF-A0A4R7W556-F1
#
_entry.id   AF-A0A4R7W556-F1
#
_cell.length_a   1.000
_cell.length_b   1.000
_cell.length_c   1.000
_cell.angle_alpha   90.00
_cell.angle_beta   90.00
_cell.angle_gamma   90.00
#
_symmetry.space_group_name_H-M   'P 1'
#
loop_
_entity.id
_entity.type
_entity.pdbx_description
1 polymer ?
#
loop_
_entity_poly.entity_id
_entity_poly.type
_entity_poly.pdbx_seq_one_letter_code
_entity_poly.pdbx_strand_id
1 'polypeptide(L)'
;MATPQKVETSARLGSPIRRSEIIERAESWLRPSVPYHTTKFHHNEFGIYRTDCSGYVSMAWGLPARRGGLDTLGLASVSEPIERDELRAGDVLLRTEGSRLIRHVAVFHEWTGEDRTAYWGFEQSGGAGTVHRMVTYPYGGLEHYLPRRYLNVIQY
;
A
#
# COMPACT_ATOMS: atom_id res chain seq x y z
N MET A 1 -9.99 20.31 24.11
CA MET A 1 -9.96 20.66 22.67
C MET A 1 -8.89 19.80 22.01
N ALA A 2 -9.22 18.94 21.05
CA ALA A 2 -8.21 18.17 20.32
C ALA A 2 -7.50 19.09 19.31
N THR A 3 -6.17 18.99 19.22
CA THR A 3 -5.36 19.77 18.27
C THR A 3 -5.73 19.43 16.81
N PRO A 4 -5.66 20.39 15.87
CA PRO A 4 -6.10 20.21 14.47
C PRO A 4 -5.47 18.99 13.77
N GLN A 5 -4.22 18.68 14.12
CA GLN A 5 -3.46 17.57 13.55
C GLN A 5 -4.05 16.19 13.87
N LYS A 6 -4.63 16.01 15.06
CA LYS A 6 -5.21 14.71 15.47
C LYS A 6 -6.51 14.41 14.71
N VAL A 7 -7.33 15.43 14.46
CA VAL A 7 -8.58 15.30 13.71
C VAL A 7 -8.32 15.02 12.23
N GLU A 8 -7.32 15.69 11.63
CA GLU A 8 -6.93 15.42 10.25
C GLU A 8 -6.40 14.00 10.04
N THR A 9 -5.58 13.48 10.96
CA THR A 9 -5.07 12.10 10.86
C THR A 9 -6.21 11.08 10.96
N SER A 10 -7.13 11.24 11.93
CA SER A 10 -8.31 10.35 12.04
C SER A 10 -9.19 10.39 10.79
N ALA A 11 -9.36 11.55 10.15
CA ALA A 11 -10.12 11.66 8.90
C ALA A 11 -9.42 11.02 7.69
N ARG A 12 -8.11 10.75 7.76
CA ARG A 12 -7.31 10.08 6.71
C ARG A 12 -7.19 8.56 6.92
N LEU A 13 -7.40 8.09 8.15
CA LEU A 13 -7.20 6.69 8.60
C LEU A 13 -8.38 5.74 8.34
N GLY A 14 -9.44 6.15 7.64
CA GLY A 14 -10.58 5.26 7.35
C GLY A 14 -11.16 4.56 8.60
N SER A 15 -11.91 3.48 8.39
CA SER A 15 -12.33 2.60 9.48
C SER A 15 -11.27 1.54 9.76
N PRO A 16 -11.22 0.95 10.97
CA PRO A 16 -10.38 -0.22 11.24
C PRO A 16 -10.62 -1.34 10.22
N ILE A 17 -9.54 -1.98 9.76
CA ILE A 17 -9.57 -2.96 8.65
C ILE A 17 -8.75 -4.21 8.99
N ARG A 18 -9.24 -5.38 8.56
CA ARG A 18 -8.54 -6.67 8.77
C ARG A 18 -7.45 -6.88 7.72
N ARG A 19 -6.42 -7.65 8.05
CA ARG A 19 -5.39 -8.07 7.07
C ARG A 19 -5.97 -8.83 5.89
N SER A 20 -6.87 -9.79 6.16
CA SER A 20 -7.55 -10.54 5.10
C SER A 20 -8.32 -9.62 4.14
N GLU A 21 -8.95 -8.58 4.68
CA GLU A 21 -9.69 -7.59 3.89
C GLU A 21 -8.76 -6.68 3.08
N ILE A 22 -7.56 -6.35 3.59
CA ILE A 22 -6.53 -5.66 2.80
C ILE A 22 -6.09 -6.51 1.61
N ILE A 23 -5.89 -7.81 1.82
CA ILE A 23 -5.46 -8.74 0.76
C ILE A 23 -6.59 -8.94 -0.27
N GLU A 24 -7.82 -9.15 0.16
CA GLU A 24 -9.00 -9.24 -0.72
C GLU A 24 -9.12 -7.99 -1.61
N ARG A 25 -8.98 -6.81 -1.00
CA ARG A 25 -8.94 -5.54 -1.75
C ARG A 25 -7.78 -5.49 -2.73
N ALA A 26 -6.58 -5.89 -2.33
CA ALA A 26 -5.41 -5.91 -3.22
C ALA A 26 -5.64 -6.84 -4.43
N GLU A 27 -6.24 -8.02 -4.22
CA GLU A 27 -6.53 -8.98 -5.27
C GLU A 27 -7.59 -8.49 -6.27
N SER A 28 -8.51 -7.62 -5.84
CA SER A 28 -9.63 -7.13 -6.67
C SER A 28 -9.22 -6.44 -7.97
N TRP A 29 -7.97 -5.98 -8.08
CA TRP A 29 -7.44 -5.33 -9.28
C TRP A 29 -6.61 -6.26 -10.17
N LEU A 30 -6.44 -7.54 -9.81
CA LEU A 30 -5.59 -8.48 -10.57
C LEU A 30 -6.29 -9.11 -11.77
N ARG A 31 -7.61 -9.26 -11.71
CA ARG A 31 -8.37 -10.09 -12.68
C ARG A 31 -9.68 -9.40 -13.10
N PRO A 32 -9.67 -8.65 -14.22
CA PRO A 32 -8.51 -8.34 -15.05
C PRO A 32 -7.55 -7.35 -14.36
N SER A 33 -6.28 -7.38 -14.75
CA SER A 33 -5.27 -6.44 -14.24
C SER A 33 -5.64 -4.99 -14.58
N VAL A 34 -5.69 -4.12 -13.56
CA VAL A 34 -5.98 -2.69 -13.76
C VAL A 34 -4.75 -1.97 -14.31
N PRO A 35 -4.83 -1.26 -15.47
CA PRO A 35 -3.68 -0.57 -16.04
C PRO A 35 -3.16 0.58 -15.17
N TYR A 36 -1.84 0.71 -15.09
CA TYR A 36 -1.18 1.80 -14.38
C TYR A 36 -1.38 3.14 -15.09
N HIS A 37 -1.80 4.16 -14.34
CA HIS A 37 -1.81 5.53 -14.83
C HIS A 37 -1.72 6.55 -13.69
N THR A 38 -0.96 7.62 -13.89
CA THR A 38 -0.75 8.67 -12.88
C THR A 38 -1.92 9.66 -12.72
N THR A 39 -2.95 9.54 -13.55
CA THR A 39 -4.07 10.52 -13.62
C THR A 39 -5.43 9.87 -13.85
N LYS A 40 -5.51 8.54 -14.03
CA LYS A 40 -6.77 7.83 -14.20
C LYS A 40 -7.25 7.27 -12.87
N PHE A 41 -8.52 6.95 -12.85
CA PHE A 41 -9.20 6.37 -11.70
C PHE A 41 -9.81 5.04 -12.11
N HIS A 42 -9.86 4.11 -11.17
CA HIS A 42 -10.58 2.85 -11.29
C HIS A 42 -11.71 2.84 -10.25
N HIS A 43 -12.86 2.29 -10.67
CA HIS A 43 -14.06 2.19 -9.86
C HIS A 43 -14.40 0.71 -9.68
N ASN A 44 -14.50 0.29 -8.43
CA ASN A 44 -14.99 -1.03 -8.03
C ASN A 44 -15.84 -0.92 -6.75
N GLU A 45 -16.21 -2.05 -6.17
CA GLU A 45 -17.00 -2.16 -4.95
C GLU A 45 -16.37 -1.47 -3.73
N PHE A 46 -15.05 -1.22 -3.74
CA PHE A 46 -14.34 -0.55 -2.65
C PHE A 46 -14.24 0.97 -2.81
N GLY A 47 -14.66 1.50 -3.96
CA GLY A 47 -14.72 2.94 -4.25
C GLY A 47 -13.97 3.34 -5.53
N ILE A 48 -13.60 4.62 -5.60
CA ILE A 48 -12.95 5.23 -6.77
C ILE A 48 -11.56 5.71 -6.38
N TYR A 49 -10.52 5.04 -6.88
CA TYR A 49 -9.12 5.33 -6.52
C TYR A 49 -8.27 5.61 -7.76
N ARG A 50 -7.17 6.36 -7.58
CA ARG A 50 -6.20 6.57 -8.66
C ARG A 50 -5.52 5.24 -9.01
N THR A 51 -5.24 5.02 -10.29
CA THR A 51 -4.56 3.80 -10.76
C THR A 51 -3.03 3.90 -10.74
N ASP A 52 -2.49 4.66 -9.78
CA ASP A 52 -1.06 4.75 -9.47
C ASP A 52 -0.71 3.89 -8.24
N CYS A 53 0.58 3.72 -7.94
CA CYS A 53 1.04 2.88 -6.83
C CYS A 53 0.43 3.26 -5.47
N SER A 54 0.34 4.56 -5.19
CA SER A 54 -0.19 5.08 -3.92
C SER A 54 -1.73 5.02 -3.83
N GLY A 55 -2.41 5.20 -4.96
CA GLY A 55 -3.87 5.05 -5.06
C GLY A 55 -4.31 3.61 -4.88
N TYR A 56 -3.53 2.66 -5.43
CA TYR A 56 -3.74 1.23 -5.21
C TYR A 56 -3.60 0.83 -3.73
N VAL A 57 -2.52 1.27 -3.05
CA VAL A 57 -2.37 1.00 -1.61
C VAL A 57 -3.44 1.72 -0.78
N SER A 58 -3.86 2.92 -1.19
CA SER A 58 -4.98 3.61 -0.54
C SER A 58 -6.27 2.80 -0.64
N MET A 59 -6.51 2.15 -1.78
CA MET A 59 -7.63 1.24 -1.99
C MET A 59 -7.48 -0.01 -1.11
N ALA A 60 -6.31 -0.66 -1.13
CA ALA A 60 -6.04 -1.86 -0.35
C ALA A 60 -6.22 -1.63 1.17
N TRP A 61 -5.78 -0.49 1.69
CA TRP A 61 -5.96 -0.11 3.10
C TRP A 61 -7.35 0.46 3.44
N GLY A 62 -8.26 0.58 2.47
CA GLY A 62 -9.59 1.14 2.69
C GLY A 62 -9.57 2.61 3.14
N LEU A 63 -8.58 3.37 2.68
CA LEU A 63 -8.48 4.80 3.00
C LEU A 63 -9.63 5.59 2.36
N PRO A 64 -10.08 6.69 2.97
CA PRO A 64 -11.05 7.56 2.34
C PRO A 64 -10.59 8.01 0.95
N ALA A 65 -11.38 7.70 -0.07
CA ALA A 65 -11.08 7.91 -1.49
C ALA A 65 -11.08 9.39 -1.95
N ARG A 66 -10.85 10.35 -1.03
CA ARG A 66 -10.80 11.78 -1.35
C ARG A 66 -9.68 12.03 -2.36
N ARG A 67 -10.01 12.55 -3.54
CA ARG A 67 -9.07 12.71 -4.68
C ARG A 67 -8.41 11.40 -5.13
N GLY A 68 -9.07 10.26 -4.90
CA GLY A 68 -8.63 8.92 -5.28
C GLY A 68 -7.52 8.32 -4.41
N GLY A 69 -7.36 8.78 -3.17
CA GLY A 69 -6.42 8.22 -2.19
C GLY A 69 -5.25 9.15 -1.85
N LEU A 70 -4.39 8.72 -0.92
CA LEU A 70 -3.18 9.44 -0.53
C LEU A 70 -2.05 9.23 -1.53
N ASP A 71 -1.04 10.09 -1.51
CA ASP A 71 0.24 9.83 -2.18
C ASP A 71 1.21 9.12 -1.23
N THR A 72 2.43 8.81 -1.66
CA THR A 72 3.41 8.09 -0.83
C THR A 72 3.79 8.82 0.47
N LEU A 73 3.77 10.16 0.50
CA LEU A 73 3.99 10.90 1.74
C LEU A 73 2.77 10.82 2.66
N GLY A 74 1.57 10.92 2.09
CA GLY A 74 0.34 10.70 2.83
C GLY A 74 0.26 9.29 3.43
N LEU A 75 0.64 8.26 2.68
CA LEU A 75 0.73 6.88 3.17
C LEU A 75 1.69 6.76 4.37
N ALA A 76 2.85 7.43 4.31
CA ALA A 76 3.78 7.47 5.44
C ALA A 76 3.17 8.14 6.69
N SER A 77 2.28 9.13 6.51
CA SER A 77 1.62 9.82 7.63
C SER A 77 0.50 9.02 8.31
N VAL A 78 0.01 7.95 7.67
CA VAL A 78 -1.05 7.06 8.19
C VAL A 78 -0.54 5.66 8.52
N SER A 79 0.78 5.48 8.53
CA SER A 79 1.45 4.22 8.85
C SER A 79 2.62 4.48 9.77
N GLU A 80 3.09 3.45 10.46
CA GLU A 80 4.29 3.47 11.30
C GLU A 80 5.38 2.55 10.71
N PRO A 81 6.67 2.86 10.89
CA PRO A 81 7.74 1.92 10.58
C PRO A 81 7.59 0.64 11.40
N ILE A 82 7.96 -0.49 10.82
CA ILE A 82 8.07 -1.78 11.52
C ILE A 82 9.41 -2.44 11.18
N GLU A 83 9.84 -3.36 12.03
CA GLU A 83 11.02 -4.17 11.71
C GLU A 83 10.70 -5.21 10.63
N ARG A 84 11.73 -5.63 9.87
CA ARG A 84 11.63 -6.67 8.84
C ARG A 84 10.89 -7.91 9.36
N ASP A 85 11.23 -8.35 10.57
CA ASP A 85 10.70 -9.59 11.12
C ASP A 85 9.25 -9.49 11.61
N GLU A 86 8.71 -8.27 11.65
CA GLU A 86 7.32 -8.02 11.97
C GLU A 86 6.42 -8.01 10.75
N LEU A 87 6.97 -8.01 9.53
CA LEU A 87 6.20 -7.97 8.29
C LEU A 87 5.12 -9.07 8.23
N ARG A 88 3.91 -8.63 7.93
CA ARG A 88 2.72 -9.48 7.78
C ARG A 88 1.92 -9.02 6.56
N ALA A 89 1.09 -9.91 6.05
CA ALA A 89 0.16 -9.63 4.96
C ALA A 89 -0.57 -8.27 5.16
N GLY A 90 -0.51 -7.40 4.16
CA GLY A 90 -1.13 -6.08 4.17
C GLY A 90 -0.26 -4.94 4.69
N ASP A 91 0.91 -5.24 5.30
CA ASP A 91 1.97 -4.24 5.52
C ASP A 91 2.57 -3.84 4.16
N VAL A 92 3.34 -2.74 4.11
CA VAL A 92 3.92 -2.23 2.84
C VAL A 92 5.41 -2.03 2.91
N LEU A 93 6.05 -2.09 1.75
CA LEU A 93 7.40 -1.59 1.51
C LEU A 93 7.28 -0.24 0.82
N LEU A 94 7.61 0.85 1.52
CA LEU A 94 7.37 2.22 1.06
C LEU A 94 8.67 2.99 0.85
N ARG A 95 8.82 3.58 -0.34
CA ARG A 95 9.85 4.57 -0.64
C ARG A 95 9.23 5.96 -0.80
N THR A 96 9.56 6.87 0.12
CA THR A 96 9.13 8.29 0.09
C THR A 96 10.20 9.23 -0.46
N GLU A 97 11.44 8.78 -0.59
CA GLU A 97 12.56 9.59 -1.08
C GLU A 97 12.53 9.77 -2.61
N GLY A 98 13.07 10.88 -3.08
CA GLY A 98 13.17 11.19 -4.52
C GLY A 98 11.94 11.88 -5.11
N SER A 99 11.90 11.96 -6.44
CA SER A 99 10.80 12.57 -7.19
C SER A 99 9.55 11.67 -7.20
N ARG A 100 8.40 12.20 -7.62
CA ARG A 100 7.17 11.41 -7.80
C ARG A 100 7.32 10.22 -8.75
N LEU A 101 8.32 10.23 -9.64
CA LEU A 101 8.60 9.13 -10.57
C LEU A 101 9.42 8.00 -9.92
N ILE A 102 10.12 8.29 -8.82
CA ILE A 102 11.02 7.36 -8.13
C ILE A 102 10.34 6.73 -6.92
N ARG A 103 9.49 7.49 -6.23
CA ARG A 103 8.72 7.00 -5.09
C ARG A 103 7.80 5.86 -5.53
N HIS A 104 7.73 4.82 -4.70
CA HIS A 104 6.92 3.65 -4.99
C HIS A 104 6.51 2.96 -3.70
N VAL A 105 5.51 2.08 -3.81
CA VAL A 105 5.00 1.29 -2.70
C VAL A 105 4.45 -0.03 -3.22
N ALA A 106 4.74 -1.11 -2.49
CA ALA A 106 4.18 -2.44 -2.73
C ALA A 106 3.60 -3.00 -1.44
N VAL A 107 2.51 -3.77 -1.56
CA VAL A 107 1.88 -4.50 -0.45
C VAL A 107 2.60 -5.82 -0.26
N PHE A 108 3.05 -6.10 0.96
CA PHE A 108 3.61 -7.39 1.35
C PHE A 108 2.48 -8.41 1.52
N HIS A 109 2.62 -9.58 0.91
CA HIS A 109 1.70 -10.71 1.10
C HIS A 109 2.31 -11.73 2.06
N GLU A 110 3.41 -12.36 1.66
CA GLU A 110 4.09 -13.39 2.45
C GLU A 110 5.56 -13.57 2.01
N TRP A 111 6.40 -14.09 2.91
CA TRP A 111 7.77 -14.49 2.57
C TRP A 111 7.76 -15.74 1.69
N THR A 112 8.68 -15.83 0.72
CA THR A 112 8.77 -17.03 -0.15
C THR A 112 9.44 -18.22 0.53
N GLY A 113 10.10 -18.00 1.67
CA GLY A 113 10.84 -19.01 2.42
C GLY A 113 11.34 -18.47 3.76
N GLU A 114 11.94 -19.36 4.57
CA GLU A 114 12.39 -19.04 5.93
C GLU A 114 13.61 -18.10 5.97
N ASP A 115 14.40 -18.06 4.91
CA ASP A 115 15.55 -17.15 4.75
C ASP A 115 15.11 -15.68 4.58
N ARG A 116 13.84 -15.45 4.23
CA ARG A 116 13.20 -14.13 4.07
C ARG A 116 13.98 -13.22 3.11
N THR A 117 14.54 -13.78 2.04
CA THR A 117 15.31 -13.04 1.02
C THR A 117 14.44 -12.49 -0.11
N ALA A 118 13.23 -13.05 -0.27
CA ALA A 118 12.21 -12.59 -1.20
C ALA A 118 10.80 -12.77 -0.62
N TYR A 119 9.85 -12.01 -1.14
CA TYR A 119 8.45 -12.06 -0.73
C TYR A 119 7.53 -12.00 -1.94
N TRP A 120 6.33 -12.55 -1.80
CA TRP A 120 5.22 -12.29 -2.70
C TRP A 120 4.60 -10.93 -2.35
N GLY A 121 4.45 -10.07 -3.35
CA GLY A 121 3.90 -8.74 -3.16
C GLY A 121 2.92 -8.35 -4.24
N PHE A 122 1.97 -7.49 -3.86
CA PHE A 122 1.07 -6.84 -4.80
C PHE A 122 1.53 -5.42 -5.09
N GLU A 123 1.50 -5.02 -6.35
CA GLU A 123 1.87 -3.67 -6.76
C GLU A 123 1.03 -3.19 -7.95
N GLN A 124 0.91 -1.86 -8.02
CA GLN A 124 0.43 -1.15 -9.20
C GLN A 124 1.62 -0.40 -9.79
N SER A 125 2.21 -0.95 -10.86
CA SER A 125 3.48 -0.47 -11.42
C SER A 125 3.39 -0.14 -12.92
N GLY A 126 4.16 0.86 -13.33
CA GLY A 126 4.21 1.30 -14.72
C GLY A 126 4.67 0.18 -15.66
N GLY A 127 3.98 -0.02 -16.77
CA GLY A 127 4.28 -1.07 -17.75
C GLY A 127 3.64 -2.43 -17.46
N ALA A 128 3.36 -2.75 -16.20
CA ALA A 128 2.76 -4.04 -15.81
C ALA A 128 1.27 -3.93 -15.40
N GLY A 129 0.84 -2.79 -14.85
CA GLY A 129 -0.48 -2.66 -14.23
C GLY A 129 -0.47 -3.27 -12.83
N THR A 130 -1.58 -3.91 -12.45
CA THR A 130 -1.68 -4.61 -11.17
C THR A 130 -1.10 -6.00 -11.30
N VAL A 131 -0.13 -6.33 -10.46
CA VAL A 131 0.51 -7.64 -10.45
C VAL A 131 0.68 -8.17 -9.03
N HIS A 132 0.67 -9.51 -8.93
CA HIS A 132 1.11 -10.26 -7.75
C HIS A 132 2.36 -11.02 -8.17
N ARG A 133 3.52 -10.67 -7.63
CA ARG A 133 4.80 -11.22 -8.07
C ARG A 133 5.79 -11.36 -6.92
N MET A 134 6.80 -12.20 -7.14
CA MET A 134 7.95 -12.31 -6.27
C MET A 134 8.83 -11.05 -6.38
N VAL A 135 9.32 -10.58 -5.24
CA VAL A 135 10.16 -9.39 -5.09
C VAL A 135 11.32 -9.71 -4.17
N THR A 136 12.55 -9.44 -4.61
CA THR A 136 13.75 -9.48 -3.73
C THR A 136 13.60 -8.46 -2.62
N TYR A 137 13.98 -8.81 -1.39
CA TYR A 137 13.90 -7.93 -0.22
C TYR A 137 15.27 -7.25 0.08
N PRO A 138 15.27 -5.96 0.50
CA PRO A 138 14.15 -5.01 0.41
C PRO A 138 13.82 -4.76 -1.07
N TYR A 139 12.68 -4.14 -1.41
CA TYR A 139 12.18 -4.08 -2.81
C TYR A 139 13.28 -3.86 -3.86
N GLY A 140 13.61 -4.91 -4.63
CA GLY A 140 14.66 -4.88 -5.67
C GLY A 140 16.10 -4.73 -5.15
N GLY A 141 16.36 -5.10 -3.90
CA GLY A 141 17.63 -4.89 -3.19
C GLY A 141 17.89 -3.45 -2.74
N LEU A 142 16.85 -2.60 -2.69
CA LEU A 142 17.02 -1.17 -2.41
C LEU A 142 16.62 -0.80 -0.97
N GLU A 143 17.59 -0.36 -0.18
CA GLU A 143 17.43 0.01 1.25
C GLU A 143 16.45 1.18 1.51
N HIS A 144 16.10 1.95 0.47
CA HIS A 144 15.16 3.08 0.60
C HIS A 144 13.69 2.67 0.73
N TYR A 145 13.40 1.36 0.69
CA TYR A 145 12.04 0.84 0.89
C TYR A 145 11.89 0.35 2.32
N LEU A 146 11.24 1.17 3.13
CA LEU A 146 11.06 0.91 4.55
C LEU A 146 9.77 0.11 4.78
N PRO A 147 9.82 -0.98 5.58
CA PRO A 147 8.61 -1.67 6.03
C PRO A 147 7.72 -0.74 6.86
N ARG A 148 6.43 -0.72 6.56
CA ARG A 148 5.46 0.08 7.31
C ARG A 148 4.14 -0.65 7.52
N ARG A 149 3.54 -0.41 8.67
CA ARG A 149 2.23 -0.92 9.06
C ARG A 149 1.20 0.19 9.08
N TYR A 150 0.04 -0.08 8.48
CA TYR A 150 -1.09 0.83 8.54
C TYR A 150 -1.61 0.97 9.98
N LEU A 151 -1.84 2.20 10.45
CA LEU A 151 -2.19 2.45 11.86
C LEU A 151 -3.56 1.89 12.28
N ASN A 152 -4.49 1.73 11.34
CA ASN A 152 -5.84 1.22 11.59
C ASN A 152 -6.01 -0.27 11.22
N VAL A 153 -4.91 -1.00 10.98
CA VAL A 153 -4.99 -2.45 10.79
C VAL A 153 -5.25 -3.15 12.12
N ILE A 154 -6.20 -4.08 12.15
CA ILE A 154 -6.52 -4.88 13.33
C ILE A 154 -6.19 -6.36 13.10
N GLN A 155 -5.74 -7.04 14.15
CA GLN A 155 -5.47 -8.48 14.13
C GLN A 155 -6.71 -9.24 14.57
N TYR A 156 -7.10 -10.27 13.83
CA TYR A 156 -7.95 -11.35 14.30
C TYR A 156 -7.34 -12.67 13.84
#